data_AF-A0A1I3WYC0-F1
#
_entry.id   AF-A0A1I3WYC0-F1
#
_cell.length_a   1.000
_cell.length_b   1.000
_cell.length_c   1.000
_cell.angle_alpha   90.00
_cell.angle_beta   90.00
_cell.angle_gamma   90.00
#
_symmetry.space_group_name_H-M   'P 1'
#
loop_
_entity.id
_entity.type
_entity.pdbx_description
1 polymer ?
#
loop_
_entity_poly.entity_id
_entity_poly.type
_entity_poly.pdbx_seq_one_letter_code
_entity_poly.pdbx_strand_id
1 'polypeptide(L)' 'MNDYRYRKQIFLEFAGSSRFDIDKCILLPDGERSITVSDRLNPDHSTTYVQSHIPTISDDEIRSFLLRQMKVIQSGIYDE' A
#
# COMPACT_ATOMS: atom_id res chain seq x y z
N MET A 1 -10.49 11.02 -22.60
CA MET A 1 -11.51 11.00 -21.54
C MET A 1 -11.06 10.03 -20.46
N ASN A 2 -10.44 10.53 -19.38
CA ASN A 2 -10.00 9.71 -18.24
C ASN A 2 -10.65 10.22 -16.94
N ASP A 3 -11.92 10.62 -17.04
CA ASP A 3 -12.69 11.34 -16.02
C ASP A 3 -13.01 10.46 -14.80
N TYR A 4 -13.13 9.15 -15.01
CA TYR A 4 -13.59 8.22 -13.98
C TYR A 4 -12.55 7.97 -12.88
N ARG A 5 -11.26 7.92 -13.25
CA ARG A 5 -10.15 7.74 -12.29
C ARG A 5 -10.00 8.96 -11.39
N TYR A 6 -10.11 10.16 -11.98
CA TYR A 6 -10.02 11.43 -11.26
C TYR A 6 -11.17 11.60 -10.25
N ARG A 7 -12.41 11.25 -10.63
CA ARG A 7 -13.56 11.29 -9.72
C ARG A 7 -13.44 10.34 -8.53
N LYS A 8 -12.93 9.13 -8.74
CA LYS A 8 -12.70 8.17 -7.64
C LYS A 8 -11.59 8.63 -6.69
N GLN A 9 -10.52 9.24 -7.21
CA GLN A 9 -9.44 9.80 -6.40
C GLN A 9 -9.94 10.93 -5.49
N ILE A 10 -10.71 11.88 -6.04
CA ILE A 10 -11.32 12.97 -5.25
C ILE A 10 -12.22 12.41 -4.14
N PHE A 11 -13.00 11.38 -4.44
CA PHE A 11 -13.89 10.77 -3.45
C PHE A 11 -13.14 10.11 -2.29
N LEU A 12 -12.03 9.41 -2.57
CA LEU A 12 -11.20 8.78 -1.55
C LEU A 12 -10.55 9.83 -0.63
N GLU A 13 -10.05 10.93 -1.20
CA GLU A 13 -9.50 12.05 -0.44
C GLU A 13 -10.56 12.71 0.46
N PHE A 14 -11.78 12.91 -0.05
CA PHE A 14 -12.89 13.48 0.74
C PHE A 14 -13.35 12.55 1.87
N ALA A 15 -13.24 11.24 1.68
CA ALA A 15 -13.55 10.23 2.70
C ALA A 15 -12.39 9.96 3.68
N GLY A 16 -11.26 10.68 3.56
CA GLY A 16 -10.06 10.44 4.37
C GLY A 16 -9.44 9.05 4.17
N SER A 17 -9.78 8.38 3.07
CA SER A 17 -9.34 7.03 2.76
C SER A 17 -8.12 7.06 1.84
N SER A 18 -7.13 6.22 2.14
CA SER A 18 -6.01 5.99 1.23
C SER A 18 -6.49 5.32 -0.06
N ARG A 19 -5.86 5.65 -1.19
CA ARG A 19 -5.98 4.92 -2.46
C ARG A 19 -5.54 3.46 -2.34
N PHE A 20 -4.63 3.20 -1.41
CA PHE A 20 -3.99 1.90 -1.21
C PHE A 20 -4.47 1.25 0.07
N ASP A 21 -4.62 -0.08 0.04
CA ASP A 21 -4.83 -0.93 1.21
C ASP A 21 -3.74 -1.99 1.31
N ILE A 22 -3.29 -2.27 2.53
CA ILE A 22 -2.44 -3.44 2.79
C ILE A 22 -3.37 -4.64 2.93
N ASP A 23 -3.35 -5.52 1.93
CA ASP A 23 -4.14 -6.74 1.93
C ASP A 23 -3.51 -7.80 2.83
N LYS A 24 -2.17 -7.89 2.81
CA LYS A 24 -1.43 -8.92 3.52
C LYS A 24 -0.06 -8.44 3.94
N CYS A 25 0.39 -8.84 5.12
CA CYS A 25 1.77 -8.72 5.55
C CYS A 25 2.25 -10.07 6.08
N ILE A 26 3.41 -10.54 5.62
CA ILE A 26 4.00 -11.80 6.05
C ILE A 26 5.42 -11.53 6.55
N LEU A 27 5.72 -11.95 7.77
CA LEU A 27 7.09 -12.00 8.27
C LEU A 27 7.83 -13.18 7.61
N LEU A 28 8.89 -12.87 6.89
CA LEU A 28 9.75 -13.84 6.22
C LEU A 28 10.80 -14.41 7.19
N PRO A 29 11.36 -15.61 6.90
CA PRO A 29 12.36 -16.24 7.76
C PRO A 29 13.66 -15.44 7.95
N ASP A 30 13.96 -14.51 7.03
CA ASP A 30 15.11 -13.60 7.10
C ASP A 30 14.85 -12.36 7.98
N GLY A 31 13.64 -12.24 8.56
CA GLY A 31 13.23 -11.10 9.37
C GLY A 31 12.69 -9.92 8.57
N GLU A 32 12.61 -10.02 7.24
CA GLU A 32 11.93 -9.03 6.39
C GLU A 32 10.41 -9.24 6.39
N ARG A 33 9.68 -8.22 5.92
CA ARG A 33 8.24 -8.32 5.71
C ARG A 33 7.91 -8.23 4.22
N SER A 34 7.11 -9.19 3.76
CA SER A 34 6.47 -9.19 2.44
C SER A 34 5.09 -8.55 2.59
N ILE A 35 4.85 -7.45 1.89
CA ILE A 35 3.69 -6.58 2.06
C ILE A 35 2.95 -6.52 0.73
N THR A 36 1.75 -7.10 0.68
CA THR A 36 0.85 -7.04 -0.49
C THR A 36 -0.09 -5.86 -0.34
N VAL A 37 -0.12 -5.01 -1.37
CA VAL A 37 -0.94 -3.80 -1.41
C VAL A 37 -1.86 -3.83 -2.63
N SER A 38 -3.14 -3.56 -2.43
CA SER A 38 -4.11 -3.33 -3.50
C SER A 38 -4.31 -1.83 -3.75
N ASP A 39 -4.54 -1.48 -5.02
CA ASP A 39 -5.00 -0.15 -5.42
C ASP A 39 -6.52 -0.15 -5.55
N ARG A 40 -7.23 0.65 -4.74
CA ARG A 40 -8.70 0.75 -4.81
C ARG A 40 -9.22 1.27 -6.15
N LEU A 41 -8.38 1.96 -6.94
CA LEU A 41 -8.72 2.39 -8.29
C LEU A 41 -8.59 1.24 -9.31
N ASN A 42 -7.80 0.21 -8.99
CA ASN A 42 -7.57 -0.97 -9.80
C ASN A 42 -7.41 -2.22 -8.92
N PRO A 43 -8.51 -2.71 -8.31
CA PRO A 43 -8.45 -3.75 -7.28
C PRO A 43 -7.98 -5.11 -7.80
N ASP A 44 -8.03 -5.33 -9.12
CA ASP A 44 -7.51 -6.55 -9.75
C ASP A 44 -5.97 -6.58 -9.81
N HIS A 45 -5.29 -5.52 -9.36
CA HIS A 45 -3.84 -5.37 -9.42
C HIS A 45 -3.25 -5.13 -8.03
N SER A 46 -3.04 -6.20 -7.28
CA SER A 46 -2.22 -6.15 -6.06
C SER A 46 -0.74 -6.27 -6.39
N THR A 47 0.09 -5.46 -5.74
CA THR A 47 1.54 -5.51 -5.86
C THR A 47 2.16 -5.88 -4.54
N THR A 48 3.14 -6.78 -4.55
CA THR A 48 3.87 -7.18 -3.35
C THR A 48 5.22 -6.47 -3.28
N TYR A 49 5.50 -5.88 -2.12
CA TYR A 49 6.73 -5.15 -1.82
C TYR A 49 7.48 -5.82 -0.67
N VAL A 50 8.81 -5.76 -0.72
CA VAL A 50 9.67 -6.20 0.38
C VAL A 50 10.04 -4.98 1.22
N GLN A 51 10.03 -5.14 2.55
CA GLN A 51 10.25 -4.05 3.49
C GLN A 51 11.50 -3.21 3.20
N SER A 52 12.65 -3.83 2.96
CA SER A 52 13.91 -3.14 2.64
C SER A 52 13.88 -2.34 1.33
N HIS A 53 13.03 -2.72 0.37
CA HIS A 53 12.92 -2.06 -0.93
C HIS A 53 11.93 -0.89 -0.93
N ILE A 54 11.15 -0.68 0.15
CA ILE A 54 10.18 0.42 0.22
C ILE A 54 10.82 1.79 -0.09
N PRO A 55 11.99 2.15 0.47
CA PRO A 55 12.62 3.44 0.19
C PRO A 55 13.01 3.64 -1.29
N THR A 56 13.20 2.56 -2.05
CA THR A 56 13.61 2.61 -3.47
C THR A 56 12.46 2.45 -4.45
N ILE A 57 11.20 2.40 -3.98
CA ILE A 57 10.04 2.36 -4.86
C ILE A 57 9.97 3.67 -5.66
N SER A 58 9.79 3.55 -6.98
CA SER A 58 9.71 4.68 -7.91
C SER A 58 8.38 5.43 -7.87
N ASP A 59 7.30 4.75 -7.49
CA ASP A 59 5.99 5.38 -7.31
C ASP A 59 5.94 6.07 -5.93
N ASP A 60 5.88 7.40 -5.98
CA ASP A 60 5.93 8.25 -4.79
C ASP A 60 4.69 8.09 -3.90
N GLU A 61 3.52 7.81 -4.48
CA GLU A 61 2.26 7.71 -3.73
C GLU A 61 2.27 6.43 -2.88
N ILE A 62 2.58 5.29 -3.50
CA ILE A 62 2.67 4.01 -2.80
C ILE A 62 3.83 4.00 -1.80
N ARG A 63 4.99 4.58 -2.15
CA ARG A 63 6.13 4.71 -1.24
C ARG A 63 5.73 5.51 -0.01
N SER A 64 5.09 6.67 -0.20
CA SER A 64 4.66 7.53 0.90
C SER A 64 3.58 6.89 1.76
N PHE A 65 2.70 6.08 1.17
CA PHE A 65 1.72 5.28 1.91
C PHE A 65 2.40 4.21 2.78
N LEU A 66 3.26 3.38 2.19
CA LEU A 66 3.97 2.32 2.89
C LEU A 66 4.89 2.85 4.00
N LEU A 67 5.59 3.96 3.75
CA LEU A 67 6.41 4.61 4.78
C LEU A 67 5.56 5.12 5.97
N ARG A 68 4.36 5.66 5.71
CA ARG A 68 3.43 6.08 6.77
C ARG A 68 2.92 4.88 7.58
N GLN A 69 2.70 3.74 6.93
CA GLN A 69 2.25 2.51 7.58
C GLN A 69 3.38 1.70 8.22
N MET A 70 4.65 2.08 8.04
CA MET A 70 5.81 1.28 8.48
C MET A 70 5.79 0.93 9.96
N LYS A 71 5.36 1.85 10.83
CA LYS A 71 5.23 1.58 12.27
C LYS A 71 4.19 0.49 12.56
N VAL A 72 3.08 0.49 11.83
CA VAL A 72 1.99 -0.49 11.97
C VAL A 72 2.43 -1.84 11.40
N ILE A 73 3.08 -1.84 10.24
CA ILE A 73 3.68 -3.02 9.61
C ILE A 73 4.69 -3.68 10.55
N GLN A 74 5.62 -2.92 11.12
CA GLN A 74 6.63 -3.43 12.05
C GLN A 74 6.04 -3.98 13.35
N SER A 75 4.89 -3.45 13.79
CA SER A 75 4.21 -3.93 14.99
C SER A 75 3.49 -5.28 14.81
N GLY A 76 3.42 -5.81 13.58
CA GLY A 76 2.77 -7.08 13.29
C GLY A 76 1.25 -7.04 13.30
N ILE A 77 0.64 -5.85 13.29
CA ILE A 77 -0.83 -5.69 13.23
C ILE A 77 -1.45 -6.37 11.99
N TYR A 78 -0.67 -6.50 10.92
CA TYR A 78 -1.07 -7.14 9.66
C TYR A 78 -0.60 -8.59 9.53
N ASP A 79 0.00 -9.16 10.58
CA ASP A 79 0.40 -10.57 10.59
C ASP A 79 -0.87 -11.42 10.79
N GLU A 80 -1.40 -11.96 9.69
CA GLU A 80 -2.45 -12.99 9.70
C GLU A 80 -1.90 -14.39 9.96
#